data_AF-A0A956EPP4-F1
#
_entry.id   AF-A0A956EPP4-F1
#
_cell.length_a   1.000
_cell.length_b   1.000
_cell.length_c   1.000
_cell.angle_alpha   90.00
_cell.angle_beta   90.00
_cell.angle_gamma   90.00
#
_symmetry.space_group_name_H-M   'P 1'
#
loop_
_entity.id
_entity.type
_entity.pdbx_description
1 polymer ?
#
loop_
_entity_poly.entity_id
_entity_poly.type
_entity_poly.pdbx_seq_one_letter_code
_entity_poly.pdbx_strand_id
1 'polypeptide(L)'
;MSNLEAFLPLLEPEALSRLASKKAYGAGHELFELGKVSDIVFDGEVLRGKVLGSHPIPHTASLRLGAGEVPLSAQCTCPTFTDGWEKICHHAVALGLTFRKQYQAGGEIAMAHNPWVEDVVADPQSRRRYQLEIRRGRWHVQVFRGGATAVDRDRGRGRGRHSQTLAPADQMIQNFLDWEVEETDEGTHVLDDLALAGFLYFARNAAVGLKGVGRLNFAPEALALRVQAEPRPGEATIDLHAFLEEPSSGRRLEVNEGRVIAGAPTWFLVPDSGEIFLIPDTPPWVL
;
A
#
# COMPACT_ATOMS: atom_id res chain seq x y z
N MET A 1 -18.68 22.16 9.22
CA MET A 1 -18.64 21.58 7.86
C MET A 1 -17.47 20.65 7.82
N SER A 2 -17.68 19.39 7.43
CA SER A 2 -16.57 18.45 7.24
C SER A 2 -15.75 18.87 6.00
N ASN A 3 -14.45 18.56 5.97
CA ASN A 3 -13.63 18.80 4.78
C ASN A 3 -14.23 18.13 3.53
N LEU A 4 -14.93 17.01 3.72
CA LEU A 4 -15.67 16.32 2.67
C LEU A 4 -16.81 17.16 2.07
N GLU A 5 -17.61 17.83 2.91
CA GLU A 5 -18.69 18.73 2.47
C GLU A 5 -18.17 19.94 1.68
N ALA A 6 -16.97 20.43 2.01
CA ALA A 6 -16.30 21.49 1.25
C ALA A 6 -15.69 20.98 -0.07
N PHE A 7 -15.33 19.70 -0.12
CA PHE A 7 -14.67 19.07 -1.26
C PHE A 7 -15.64 18.67 -2.37
N LEU A 8 -16.80 18.11 -2.02
CA LEU A 8 -17.78 17.58 -2.98
C LEU A 8 -18.26 18.59 -4.03
N PRO A 9 -18.57 19.86 -3.71
CA PRO A 9 -18.98 20.85 -4.71
C PRO A 9 -17.91 21.11 -5.79
N LEU A 10 -16.64 20.91 -5.47
CA LEU A 10 -15.52 21.09 -6.40
C LEU A 10 -15.37 19.91 -7.36
N LEU A 11 -15.99 18.78 -7.05
CA LEU A 11 -16.00 17.57 -7.87
C LEU A 11 -17.25 17.46 -8.77
N GLU A 12 -18.16 18.44 -8.70
CA GLU A 12 -19.29 18.52 -9.63
C GLU A 12 -18.78 18.64 -11.08
N PRO A 13 -19.45 18.01 -12.06
CA PRO A 13 -19.07 18.07 -13.48
C PRO A 13 -18.83 19.51 -13.99
N GLU A 14 -19.70 20.44 -13.60
CA GLU A 14 -19.63 21.85 -13.96
C GLU A 14 -18.45 22.56 -13.27
N ALA A 15 -18.06 22.14 -12.08
CA ALA A 15 -16.92 22.69 -11.36
C ALA A 15 -15.61 22.16 -11.96
N LEU A 16 -15.49 20.83 -12.13
CA LEU A 16 -14.31 20.21 -12.72
C LEU A 16 -14.05 20.65 -14.15
N SER A 17 -15.09 20.86 -14.96
CA SER A 17 -14.95 21.38 -16.33
C SER A 17 -14.46 22.83 -16.40
N ARG A 18 -14.61 23.61 -15.32
CA ARG A 18 -14.04 24.97 -15.19
C ARG A 18 -12.61 24.95 -14.66
N LEU A 19 -12.26 23.96 -13.84
CA LEU A 19 -10.95 23.83 -13.19
C LEU A 19 -9.91 23.12 -14.07
N ALA A 20 -10.34 22.16 -14.89
CA ALA A 20 -9.50 21.43 -15.83
C ALA A 20 -9.59 22.02 -17.25
N SER A 21 -8.60 21.72 -18.10
CA SER A 21 -8.70 22.04 -19.52
C SER A 21 -9.83 21.25 -20.18
N LYS A 22 -10.43 21.78 -21.26
CA LYS A 22 -11.48 21.05 -22.01
C LYS A 22 -11.01 19.67 -22.48
N LYS A 23 -9.73 19.55 -22.84
CA LYS A 23 -9.11 18.29 -23.27
C LYS A 23 -8.98 17.31 -22.12
N ALA A 24 -8.45 17.76 -20.98
CA ALA A 24 -8.32 16.93 -19.79
C ALA A 24 -9.68 16.48 -19.25
N TYR A 25 -10.68 17.38 -19.25
CA TYR A 25 -12.03 17.04 -18.83
C TYR A 25 -12.68 15.98 -19.74
N GLY A 26 -12.64 16.17 -21.06
CA GLY A 26 -13.23 15.21 -22.00
C GLY A 26 -12.63 13.82 -21.89
N ALA A 27 -11.30 13.72 -21.85
CA ALA A 27 -10.60 12.44 -21.67
C ALA A 27 -10.85 11.82 -20.28
N GLY A 28 -10.93 12.66 -19.24
CA GLY A 28 -11.21 12.19 -17.88
C GLY A 28 -12.63 11.65 -17.73
N HIS A 29 -13.59 12.29 -18.38
CA HIS A 29 -14.97 11.83 -18.43
C HIS A 29 -15.09 10.47 -19.14
N GLU A 30 -14.33 10.25 -20.22
CA GLU A 30 -14.30 8.94 -20.90
C GLU A 30 -13.78 7.83 -19.96
N LEU A 31 -12.68 8.06 -19.24
CA LEU A 31 -12.16 7.10 -18.26
C LEU A 31 -13.14 6.82 -17.11
N PHE A 32 -13.87 7.85 -16.68
CA PHE A 32 -14.93 7.73 -15.67
C PHE A 32 -16.08 6.83 -16.16
N GLU A 33 -16.60 7.07 -17.37
CA GLU A 33 -17.67 6.25 -17.95
C GLU A 33 -17.24 4.79 -18.16
N LEU A 34 -15.97 4.58 -18.52
CA LEU A 34 -15.38 3.25 -18.69
C LEU A 34 -15.02 2.55 -17.36
N GLY A 35 -15.28 3.17 -16.21
CA GLY A 35 -15.03 2.57 -14.89
C GLY A 35 -13.55 2.29 -14.62
N LYS A 36 -12.64 3.12 -15.13
CA LYS A 36 -11.18 2.89 -15.07
C LYS A 36 -10.51 3.33 -13.76
N VAL A 37 -11.30 3.72 -12.76
CA VAL A 37 -10.80 4.19 -11.46
C VAL A 37 -11.01 3.10 -10.41
N SER A 38 -10.00 2.85 -9.60
CA SER A 38 -9.97 1.85 -8.52
C SER A 38 -9.22 2.40 -7.30
N ASP A 39 -9.27 1.66 -6.18
CA ASP A 39 -8.55 1.98 -4.93
C ASP A 39 -8.79 3.41 -4.42
N ILE A 40 -10.05 3.86 -4.46
CA ILE A 40 -10.41 5.23 -4.07
C ILE A 40 -10.38 5.34 -2.55
N VAL A 41 -9.54 6.26 -2.05
CA VAL A 41 -9.38 6.54 -0.62
C VAL A 41 -9.51 8.04 -0.38
N PHE A 42 -10.32 8.43 0.59
CA PHE A 42 -10.38 9.80 1.08
C PHE A 42 -9.95 9.85 2.54
N ASP A 43 -8.82 10.51 2.82
CA ASP A 43 -8.21 10.57 4.16
C ASP A 43 -8.64 11.80 4.97
N GLY A 44 -9.69 12.52 4.54
CA GLY A 44 -10.16 13.73 5.21
C GLY A 44 -9.57 15.02 4.65
N GLU A 45 -8.45 14.96 3.94
CA GLU A 45 -7.85 16.12 3.25
C GLU A 45 -7.58 15.84 1.78
N VAL A 46 -7.23 14.60 1.45
CA VAL A 46 -6.80 14.16 0.12
C VAL A 46 -7.65 12.99 -0.34
N LEU A 47 -8.15 13.13 -1.56
CA LEU A 47 -8.70 12.04 -2.35
C LEU A 47 -7.57 11.42 -3.17
N ARG A 48 -7.39 10.10 -3.08
CA ARG A 48 -6.40 9.33 -3.84
C ARG A 48 -7.08 8.17 -4.56
N GLY A 49 -6.52 7.75 -5.68
CA GLY A 49 -6.95 6.54 -6.37
C GLY A 49 -6.03 6.17 -7.52
N LYS A 50 -6.23 4.95 -8.03
CA LYS A 50 -5.54 4.43 -9.20
C LYS A 50 -6.43 4.57 -10.43
N VAL A 51 -5.87 5.06 -11.53
CA VAL A 51 -6.61 5.26 -12.78
C VAL A 51 -5.88 4.55 -13.93
N LEU A 52 -6.56 3.58 -14.53
CA LEU A 52 -6.06 2.85 -15.69
C LEU A 52 -6.22 3.69 -16.95
N GLY A 53 -5.11 4.23 -17.45
CA GLY A 53 -5.05 4.96 -18.72
C GLY A 53 -4.77 4.04 -19.90
N SER A 54 -4.00 4.54 -20.87
CA SER A 54 -3.52 3.75 -22.00
C SER A 54 -2.34 2.84 -21.67
N HIS A 55 -1.68 3.07 -20.52
CA HIS A 55 -0.58 2.22 -20.04
C HIS A 55 -1.13 1.04 -19.23
N PRO A 56 -0.53 -0.17 -19.29
CA PRO A 56 -0.98 -1.33 -18.52
C PRO A 56 -0.87 -1.15 -17.00
N ILE A 57 -0.01 -0.23 -16.55
CA ILE A 57 0.18 0.10 -15.13
C ILE A 57 -0.69 1.33 -14.82
N PRO A 58 -1.64 1.26 -13.86
CA PRO A 58 -2.45 2.40 -13.45
C PRO A 58 -1.61 3.56 -12.93
N HIS A 59 -2.01 4.79 -13.28
CA HIS A 59 -1.42 5.99 -12.69
C HIS A 59 -2.05 6.27 -11.33
N THR A 60 -1.24 6.73 -10.38
CA THR A 60 -1.74 7.21 -9.09
C THR A 60 -2.11 8.68 -9.24
N ALA A 61 -3.36 9.03 -8.96
CA ALA A 61 -3.86 10.39 -8.98
C ALA A 61 -4.33 10.80 -7.57
N SER A 62 -4.17 12.07 -7.24
CA SER A 62 -4.69 12.66 -6.02
C SER A 62 -5.29 14.05 -6.25
N LEU A 63 -6.26 14.39 -5.41
CA LEU A 63 -6.93 15.69 -5.37
C LEU A 63 -6.97 16.17 -3.92
N ARG A 64 -6.64 17.43 -3.67
CA ARG A 64 -6.65 18.07 -2.35
C ARG A 64 -7.29 19.45 -2.45
N LEU A 65 -8.01 19.86 -1.41
CA LEU A 65 -8.46 21.25 -1.25
C LEU A 65 -7.26 22.19 -1.38
N GLY A 66 -7.33 23.11 -2.33
CA GLY A 66 -6.27 24.09 -2.50
C GLY A 66 -6.38 25.19 -1.44
N ALA A 67 -5.24 25.79 -1.10
CA ALA A 67 -5.19 26.97 -0.23
C ALA A 67 -5.13 28.24 -1.08
N GLY A 68 -5.99 29.23 -0.79
CA GLY A 68 -5.99 30.53 -1.48
C GLY A 68 -6.83 30.56 -2.77
N GLU A 69 -6.28 31.14 -3.84
CA GLU A 69 -7.01 31.41 -5.11
C GLU A 69 -7.31 30.16 -5.94
N VAL A 70 -6.58 29.06 -5.72
CA VAL A 70 -6.79 27.80 -6.42
C VAL A 70 -7.61 26.89 -5.49
N PRO A 71 -8.89 26.59 -5.81
CA PRO A 71 -9.77 25.86 -4.89
C PRO A 71 -9.45 24.35 -4.85
N LEU A 72 -8.82 23.81 -5.88
CA LEU A 72 -8.53 22.39 -6.01
C LEU A 72 -7.12 22.19 -6.60
N SER A 73 -6.31 21.40 -5.91
CA SER A 73 -4.98 21.00 -6.36
C SER A 73 -4.97 19.51 -6.70
N ALA A 74 -4.17 19.15 -7.71
CA ALA A 74 -4.04 17.77 -8.16
C ALA A 74 -2.57 17.34 -8.14
N GLN A 75 -2.34 16.03 -7.99
CA GLN A 75 -1.06 15.39 -8.26
C GLN A 75 -1.30 14.09 -9.03
N CYS A 76 -0.44 13.77 -10.00
CA CYS A 76 -0.56 12.51 -10.73
C CYS A 76 0.78 12.01 -11.22
N THR A 77 0.95 10.68 -11.27
CA THR A 77 2.14 10.01 -11.81
C THR A 77 2.13 9.90 -13.34
N CYS A 78 1.18 10.52 -14.04
CA CYS A 78 1.10 10.46 -15.49
C CYS A 78 2.00 11.51 -16.17
N PRO A 79 2.54 11.23 -17.36
CA PRO A 79 3.41 12.16 -18.10
C PRO A 79 2.79 13.55 -18.31
N THR A 80 1.48 13.60 -18.62
CA THR A 80 0.79 14.88 -18.85
C THR A 80 0.78 15.79 -17.62
N PHE A 81 0.86 15.22 -16.42
CA PHE A 81 0.99 15.98 -15.19
C PHE A 81 2.46 16.25 -14.84
N THR A 82 3.32 15.23 -14.88
CA THR A 82 4.74 15.36 -14.49
C THR A 82 5.51 16.32 -15.40
N ASP A 83 5.13 16.39 -16.67
CA ASP A 83 5.73 17.29 -17.66
C ASP A 83 5.14 18.71 -17.57
N GLY A 84 4.19 18.95 -16.66
CA GLY A 84 3.60 20.25 -16.38
C GLY A 84 2.58 20.74 -17.42
N TRP A 85 2.08 19.84 -18.29
CA TRP A 85 1.15 20.24 -19.37
C TRP A 85 -0.23 20.58 -18.85
N GLU A 86 -0.67 19.92 -17.77
CA GLU A 86 -1.99 20.09 -17.18
C GLU A 86 -1.87 20.27 -15.67
N LYS A 87 -2.52 21.31 -15.11
CA LYS A 87 -2.65 21.49 -13.66
C LYS A 87 -3.58 20.45 -13.03
N ILE A 88 -4.58 20.00 -13.78
CA ILE A 88 -5.49 18.92 -13.44
C ILE A 88 -5.59 18.03 -14.67
N CYS A 89 -4.92 16.87 -14.62
CA CYS A 89 -4.91 15.91 -15.73
C CYS A 89 -6.23 15.12 -15.81
N HIS A 90 -6.42 14.38 -16.90
CA HIS A 90 -7.61 13.56 -17.11
C HIS A 90 -7.80 12.45 -16.05
N HIS A 91 -6.71 11.90 -15.50
CA HIS A 91 -6.80 10.94 -14.39
C HIS A 91 -7.38 11.58 -13.11
N ALA A 92 -6.97 12.82 -12.80
CA ALA A 92 -7.49 13.54 -11.66
C ALA A 92 -8.98 13.88 -11.84
N VAL A 93 -9.40 14.25 -13.06
CA VAL A 93 -10.83 14.44 -13.39
C VAL A 93 -11.62 13.14 -13.20
N ALA A 94 -11.14 12.02 -13.76
CA ALA A 94 -11.80 10.71 -13.65
C ALA A 94 -11.96 10.29 -12.18
N LEU A 95 -10.93 10.48 -11.37
CA LEU A 95 -10.94 10.22 -9.93
C LEU A 95 -12.03 11.04 -9.22
N GLY A 96 -12.09 12.35 -9.48
CA GLY A 96 -13.08 13.25 -8.88
C GLY A 96 -14.52 12.85 -9.23
N LEU A 97 -14.80 12.59 -10.50
CA LEU A 97 -16.12 12.16 -10.97
C LEU A 97 -16.54 10.81 -10.37
N THR A 98 -15.60 9.86 -10.30
CA THR A 98 -15.88 8.53 -9.74
C THR A 98 -16.19 8.60 -8.25
N PHE A 99 -15.39 9.34 -7.48
CA PHE A 99 -15.62 9.53 -6.06
C PHE A 99 -16.98 10.18 -5.78
N ARG A 100 -17.33 11.24 -6.53
CA ARG A 100 -18.64 11.89 -6.42
C ARG A 100 -19.78 10.90 -6.69
N LYS A 101 -19.69 10.12 -7.77
CA LYS A 101 -20.72 9.12 -8.13
C LYS A 101 -20.90 8.09 -7.02
N GLN A 102 -19.79 7.60 -6.44
CA GLN A 102 -19.84 6.66 -5.32
C GLN A 102 -20.46 7.30 -4.07
N TYR A 103 -20.07 8.53 -3.73
CA TYR A 103 -20.65 9.28 -2.61
C TYR A 103 -22.18 9.44 -2.76
N GLN A 104 -22.64 9.88 -3.94
CA GLN A 104 -24.07 10.09 -4.21
C GLN A 104 -24.88 8.80 -4.23
N ALA A 105 -24.27 7.68 -4.62
CA ALA A 105 -24.89 6.37 -4.57
C ALA A 105 -24.97 5.77 -3.15
N GLY A 106 -24.42 6.45 -2.14
CA GLY A 106 -24.28 5.91 -0.79
C GLY A 106 -23.28 4.75 -0.72
N GLY A 107 -22.34 4.68 -1.67
CA GLY A 107 -21.31 3.66 -1.69
C GLY A 107 -20.38 3.77 -0.48
N GLU A 108 -19.85 2.63 -0.02
CA GLU A 108 -18.80 2.61 0.99
C GLU A 108 -17.55 3.30 0.45
N ILE A 109 -17.33 4.53 0.89
CA ILE A 109 -16.07 5.22 0.67
C ILE A 109 -15.12 4.70 1.74
N ALA A 110 -14.04 4.06 1.31
CA ALA A 110 -12.94 3.71 2.20
C ALA A 110 -12.33 5.00 2.78
N MET A 111 -12.86 5.45 3.92
CA MET A 111 -12.26 6.48 4.77
C MET A 111 -11.14 5.87 5.61
N ALA A 112 -10.26 5.08 4.98
CA ALA A 112 -9.11 4.50 5.65
C ALA A 112 -8.05 5.58 5.88
N HIS A 113 -8.39 6.55 6.74
CA HIS A 113 -7.47 7.46 7.38
C HIS A 113 -6.74 6.65 8.45
N ASN A 114 -5.55 6.14 8.10
CA ASN A 114 -4.62 5.62 9.09
C ASN A 114 -3.64 6.76 9.44
N PRO A 115 -3.91 7.53 10.51
CA PRO A 115 -3.09 8.69 10.89
C PRO A 115 -1.65 8.30 11.25
N TRP A 116 -1.37 7.01 11.46
CA TRP A 116 -0.04 6.50 11.76
C TRP A 116 0.83 6.21 10.53
N VAL A 117 0.40 6.53 9.31
CA VAL A 117 1.21 6.29 8.08
C VAL A 117 1.23 7.48 7.11
N GLU A 118 0.68 8.63 7.49
CA GLU A 118 0.63 9.84 6.65
C GLU A 118 2.02 10.30 6.20
N ASP A 119 3.02 10.20 7.08
CA ASP A 119 4.41 10.59 6.81
C ASP A 119 5.28 9.48 6.18
N VAL A 120 4.73 8.29 5.93
CA VAL A 120 5.47 7.10 5.45
C VAL A 120 5.45 6.99 3.93
N VAL A 121 4.59 7.76 3.26
CA VAL A 121 4.48 7.75 1.80
C VAL A 121 5.60 8.60 1.19
N ALA A 122 6.69 7.93 0.84
CA ALA A 122 7.82 8.44 0.06
C ALA A 122 8.80 9.37 0.81
N ASP A 123 9.55 8.82 1.76
CA ASP A 123 10.86 9.40 2.10
C ASP A 123 12.00 8.56 1.47
N PRO A 124 12.67 9.03 0.40
CA PRO A 124 13.87 8.38 -0.15
C PRO A 124 15.07 8.40 0.81
N GLN A 125 14.95 9.01 1.99
CA GLN A 125 15.99 9.07 3.02
C GLN A 125 15.91 7.96 4.08
N SER A 126 15.05 6.94 3.95
CA SER A 126 15.15 5.76 4.84
C SER A 126 16.54 5.13 4.69
N ARG A 127 17.34 5.25 5.76
CA ARG A 127 18.73 4.78 5.81
C ARG A 127 18.84 3.40 6.42
N ARG A 128 17.74 2.79 6.85
CA ARG A 128 17.75 1.51 7.54
C ARG A 128 17.41 0.37 6.59
N ARG A 129 18.12 -0.73 6.77
CA ARG A 129 17.84 -2.01 6.13
C ARG A 129 17.38 -3.00 7.18
N TYR A 130 16.26 -3.65 6.93
CA TYR A 130 15.70 -4.67 7.79
C TYR A 130 15.94 -6.03 7.14
N GLN A 131 16.47 -6.99 7.89
CA GLN A 131 16.65 -8.36 7.42
C GLN A 131 15.77 -9.31 8.21
N LEU A 132 14.93 -10.04 7.51
CA LEU A 132 14.08 -11.09 8.03
C LEU A 132 14.80 -12.44 7.92
N GLU A 133 14.64 -13.26 8.95
CA GLU A 133 15.06 -14.64 8.96
C GLU A 133 14.05 -15.48 9.74
N ILE A 134 13.75 -16.68 9.26
CA ILE A 134 12.87 -17.60 9.98
C ILE A 134 13.76 -18.56 10.77
N ARG A 135 13.63 -18.60 12.09
CA ARG A 135 14.30 -19.59 12.94
C ARG A 135 13.29 -20.19 13.91
N ARG A 136 13.20 -21.52 13.93
CA ARG A 136 12.29 -22.27 14.83
C ARG A 136 10.83 -21.79 14.75
N GLY A 137 10.35 -21.48 13.55
CA GLY A 137 8.98 -21.01 13.31
C GLY A 137 8.70 -19.56 13.68
N ARG A 138 9.69 -18.80 14.18
CA ARG A 138 9.54 -17.37 14.50
C ARG A 138 10.37 -16.50 13.57
N TRP A 139 9.88 -15.28 13.34
CA TRP A 139 10.57 -14.29 12.53
C TRP A 139 11.58 -13.54 13.37
N HIS A 140 12.78 -13.42 12.85
CA HIS A 140 13.89 -12.69 13.43
C HIS A 140 14.15 -11.49 12.54
N VAL A 141 13.98 -10.29 13.07
CA VAL A 141 14.18 -9.02 12.36
C VAL A 141 15.46 -8.37 12.88
N GLN A 142 16.45 -8.27 11.99
CA GLN A 142 17.70 -7.58 12.26
C GLN A 142 17.68 -6.20 11.61
N VAL A 143 18.01 -5.17 12.39
CA VAL A 143 18.01 -3.77 11.93
C VAL A 143 19.45 -3.34 11.64
N PHE A 144 19.74 -3.02 10.38
CA PHE A 144 21.03 -2.49 9.93
C PHE A 144 20.91 -0.99 9.67
N ARG A 145 21.84 -0.20 10.20
CA ARG A 145 21.96 1.23 9.90
C ARG A 145 22.85 1.42 8.67
N GLY A 146 22.33 2.04 7.62
CA GLY A 146 23.09 2.40 6.43
C GLY A 146 24.08 3.52 6.73
N GLY A 147 25.35 3.33 6.36
CA GLY A 147 26.36 4.40 6.35
C GLY A 147 27.34 4.45 7.51
N ALA A 148 27.31 3.52 8.47
CA ALA A 148 28.41 3.36 9.41
C ALA A 148 28.83 1.88 9.40
N THR A 149 30.11 1.64 9.15
CA THR A 149 30.78 0.39 9.49
C THR A 149 30.34 -0.07 10.88
N ALA A 150 30.18 -1.39 11.05
CA ALA A 150 29.71 -2.09 12.25
C ALA A 150 30.58 -1.91 13.52
N VAL A 151 30.95 -0.68 13.84
CA VAL A 151 31.79 -0.26 14.96
C VAL A 151 31.07 0.87 15.70
N ASP A 152 29.86 0.60 16.13
CA ASP A 152 29.27 1.29 17.29
C ASP A 152 28.48 0.28 18.14
N ARG A 153 29.07 -0.93 18.25
CA ARG A 153 28.83 -1.77 19.41
C ARG A 153 29.63 -1.12 20.53
N ASP A 154 28.91 -0.65 21.53
CA ASP A 154 29.42 -0.16 22.81
C ASP A 154 29.68 1.36 22.90
N ARG A 155 28.64 2.10 23.28
CA ARG A 155 28.62 2.83 24.58
C ARG A 155 27.30 3.56 24.79
N GLY A 156 26.58 3.16 25.84
CA GLY A 156 25.69 4.08 26.54
C GLY A 156 24.28 3.56 26.74
N ARG A 157 24.07 2.95 27.91
CA ARG A 157 22.79 2.97 28.61
C ARG A 157 22.19 4.37 28.55
N GLY A 158 21.18 4.55 27.70
CA GLY A 158 20.58 5.85 27.46
C GLY A 158 19.26 5.70 26.72
N ARG A 159 18.26 5.10 27.38
CA ARG A 159 16.86 5.30 27.03
C ARG A 159 16.61 6.81 26.94
N GLY A 160 16.45 7.36 25.74
CA GLY A 160 15.85 8.70 25.60
C GLY A 160 16.48 9.70 24.62
N ARG A 161 17.43 9.37 23.73
CA ARG A 161 17.99 10.40 22.82
C ARG A 161 18.28 10.01 21.37
N HIS A 162 17.71 8.93 20.86
CA HIS A 162 17.94 8.47 19.47
C HIS A 162 16.78 8.70 18.50
N SER A 163 15.69 9.37 18.92
CA SER A 163 14.51 9.59 18.09
C SER A 163 14.60 10.81 17.15
N GLN A 164 15.60 11.68 17.31
CA GLN A 164 15.65 12.98 16.61
C GLN A 164 16.30 12.97 15.21
N THR A 165 16.74 11.82 14.67
CA THR A 165 17.42 11.77 13.35
C THR A 165 16.91 10.67 12.42
N LEU A 166 15.81 10.01 12.76
CA LEU A 166 15.22 8.98 11.91
C LEU A 166 14.19 9.59 10.98
N ALA A 167 14.14 9.09 9.74
CA ALA A 167 13.02 9.36 8.85
C ALA A 167 11.71 8.93 9.54
N PRO A 168 10.57 9.61 9.33
CA PRO A 168 9.31 9.30 10.00
C PRO A 168 8.91 7.83 9.90
N ALA A 169 9.10 7.21 8.73
CA ALA A 169 8.90 5.78 8.51
C ALA A 169 9.78 4.89 9.40
N ASP A 170 11.07 5.20 9.51
CA ASP A 170 12.01 4.46 10.35
C ASP A 170 11.71 4.63 11.85
N GLN A 171 11.18 5.79 12.23
CA GLN A 171 10.75 6.05 13.60
C GLN A 171 9.51 5.23 13.96
N MET A 172 8.52 5.14 13.07
CA MET A 172 7.33 4.31 13.28
C MET A 172 7.68 2.82 13.36
N ILE A 173 8.53 2.34 12.45
CA ILE A 173 8.99 0.94 12.47
C ILE A 173 9.75 0.66 13.78
N GLN A 174 10.63 1.56 14.23
CA GLN A 174 11.34 1.38 15.50
C GLN A 174 10.38 1.37 16.69
N ASN A 175 9.44 2.31 16.76
CA ASN A 175 8.46 2.36 17.84
C ASN A 175 7.62 1.08 17.88
N PHE A 176 7.19 0.56 16.73
CA PHE A 176 6.48 -0.71 16.63
C PHE A 176 7.32 -1.87 17.19
N LEU A 177 8.58 -1.98 16.76
CA LEU A 177 9.50 -3.03 17.23
C LEU A 177 9.82 -2.91 18.72
N ASP A 178 9.89 -1.70 19.27
CA ASP A 178 10.13 -1.45 20.70
C ASP A 178 8.92 -1.79 21.57
N TRP A 179 7.70 -1.75 21.01
CA TRP A 179 6.45 -2.03 21.72
C TRP A 179 6.06 -3.51 21.68
N GLU A 180 6.24 -4.17 20.54
CA GLU A 180 5.80 -5.55 20.32
C GLU A 180 6.80 -6.61 20.84
N VAL A 181 8.02 -6.23 21.25
CA VAL A 181 9.12 -7.21 21.40
C VAL A 181 9.85 -7.13 22.74
N GLU A 182 9.96 -8.27 23.44
CA GLU A 182 11.03 -8.53 24.41
C GLU A 182 12.35 -8.74 23.63
N GLU A 183 13.23 -7.73 23.67
CA GLU A 183 14.54 -7.78 23.02
C GLU A 183 15.32 -9.02 23.47
N THR A 184 15.75 -9.86 22.51
CA THR A 184 16.69 -10.96 22.81
C THR A 184 18.12 -10.49 22.63
N ASP A 185 19.06 -11.10 23.35
CA ASP A 185 20.49 -10.77 23.27
C ASP A 185 20.95 -10.70 21.80
N GLU A 186 21.76 -9.69 21.48
CA GLU A 186 22.29 -9.35 20.14
C GLU A 186 21.45 -8.40 19.24
N GLY A 187 20.38 -7.77 19.76
CA GLY A 187 19.66 -6.72 19.02
C GLY A 187 18.84 -7.24 17.84
N THR A 188 18.36 -8.48 17.96
CA THR A 188 17.43 -9.11 17.01
C THR A 188 16.03 -9.13 17.61
N HIS A 189 15.06 -8.61 16.87
CA HIS A 189 13.65 -8.62 17.28
C HIS A 189 12.99 -9.93 16.87
N VAL A 190 12.23 -10.57 17.76
CA VAL A 190 11.52 -11.83 17.47
C VAL A 190 10.03 -11.54 17.33
N LEU A 191 9.47 -11.77 16.15
CA LEU A 191 8.06 -11.53 15.82
C LEU A 191 7.33 -12.86 15.54
N ASP A 192 6.07 -12.94 15.94
CA ASP A 192 5.12 -13.90 15.39
C ASP A 192 4.54 -13.39 14.06
N ASP A 193 3.64 -14.16 13.43
CA ASP A 193 3.06 -13.77 12.14
C ASP A 193 2.19 -12.51 12.26
N LEU A 194 1.49 -12.31 13.38
CA LEU A 194 0.64 -11.15 13.62
C LEU A 194 1.47 -9.86 13.71
N ALA A 195 2.51 -9.89 14.54
CA ALA A 195 3.43 -8.77 14.70
C ALA A 195 4.24 -8.53 13.43
N LEU A 196 4.64 -9.59 12.71
CA LEU A 196 5.31 -9.42 11.42
C LEU A 196 4.39 -8.77 10.38
N ALA A 197 3.12 -9.15 10.31
CA ALA A 197 2.15 -8.56 9.41
C ALA A 197 2.00 -7.05 9.64
N GLY A 198 1.96 -6.61 10.90
CA GLY A 198 2.00 -5.19 11.27
C GLY A 198 3.32 -4.52 10.86
N PHE A 199 4.46 -5.15 11.13
CA PHE A 199 5.77 -4.66 10.71
C PHE A 199 5.85 -4.44 9.19
N LEU A 200 5.39 -5.40 8.38
CA LEU A 200 5.42 -5.34 6.91
C LEU A 200 4.57 -4.20 6.38
N TYR A 201 3.44 -3.90 7.03
CA TYR A 201 2.60 -2.76 6.67
C TYR A 201 3.35 -1.43 6.80
N PHE A 202 4.06 -1.21 7.91
CA PHE A 202 4.88 -0.02 8.08
C PHE A 202 6.13 -0.03 7.18
N ALA A 203 6.70 -1.21 6.93
CA ALA A 203 7.95 -1.38 6.20
C ALA A 203 7.80 -1.50 4.67
N ARG A 204 6.59 -1.32 4.12
CA ARG A 204 6.30 -1.45 2.68
C ARG A 204 7.19 -0.58 1.76
N ASN A 205 7.63 0.56 2.28
CA ASN A 205 8.49 1.52 1.57
C ASN A 205 9.95 1.46 2.05
N ALA A 206 10.27 0.58 3.00
CA ALA A 206 11.60 0.43 3.57
C ALA A 206 12.44 -0.62 2.81
N ALA A 207 13.75 -0.63 3.06
CA ALA A 207 14.64 -1.67 2.53
C ALA A 207 14.54 -2.95 3.38
N VAL A 208 13.52 -3.76 3.14
CA VAL A 208 13.35 -5.08 3.77
C VAL A 208 13.95 -6.17 2.89
N GLY A 209 14.68 -7.10 3.48
CA GLY A 209 15.16 -8.29 2.77
C GLY A 209 14.99 -9.55 3.58
N LEU A 210 14.84 -10.69 2.90
CA LEU A 210 14.80 -12.02 3.48
C LEU A 210 16.16 -12.68 3.32
N LYS A 211 16.72 -13.19 4.42
CA LYS A 211 18.01 -13.88 4.41
C LYS A 211 17.95 -15.10 3.51
N GLY A 212 18.92 -15.21 2.60
CA GLY A 212 19.00 -16.28 1.61
C GLY A 212 18.27 -16.00 0.29
N VAL A 213 17.40 -14.98 0.24
CA VAL A 213 16.58 -14.66 -0.93
C VAL A 213 17.00 -13.31 -1.52
N GLY A 214 17.01 -12.26 -0.71
CA GLY A 214 17.34 -10.91 -1.17
C GLY A 214 16.33 -9.88 -0.68
N ARG A 215 16.18 -8.78 -1.43
CA ARG A 215 15.24 -7.71 -1.09
C ARG A 215 13.81 -8.19 -1.33
N LEU A 216 12.89 -7.86 -0.43
CA LEU A 216 11.46 -8.09 -0.65
C LEU A 216 10.91 -7.10 -1.68
N ASN A 217 10.07 -7.62 -2.57
CA ASN A 217 9.38 -6.86 -3.60
C ASN A 217 7.90 -6.76 -3.25
N PHE A 218 7.49 -5.64 -2.66
CA PHE A 218 6.09 -5.40 -2.34
C PHE A 218 5.30 -5.17 -3.62
N ALA A 219 4.38 -6.09 -3.90
CA ALA A 219 3.51 -6.01 -5.05
C ALA A 219 2.53 -4.83 -4.91
N PRO A 220 2.28 -4.07 -5.99
CA PRO A 220 1.37 -2.92 -5.95
C PRO A 220 -0.10 -3.32 -5.93
N GLU A 221 -0.40 -4.57 -6.25
CA GLU A 221 -1.74 -5.15 -6.34
C GLU A 221 -1.92 -6.23 -5.27
N ALA A 222 -3.14 -6.28 -4.71
CA ALA A 222 -3.54 -7.31 -3.78
C ALA A 222 -3.92 -8.59 -4.52
N LEU A 223 -3.65 -9.74 -3.92
CA LEU A 223 -4.11 -11.02 -4.43
C LEU A 223 -5.54 -11.30 -3.99
N ALA A 224 -6.33 -11.87 -4.88
CA ALA A 224 -7.65 -12.39 -4.59
C ALA A 224 -7.58 -13.89 -4.29
N LEU A 225 -8.15 -14.32 -3.16
CA LEU A 225 -8.29 -15.74 -2.86
C LEU A 225 -9.37 -16.37 -3.74
N ARG A 226 -9.02 -17.47 -4.40
CA ARG A 226 -9.89 -18.28 -5.24
C ARG A 226 -9.85 -19.74 -4.82
N VAL A 227 -10.97 -20.42 -4.97
CA VAL A 227 -11.10 -21.85 -4.72
C VAL A 227 -11.62 -22.51 -5.99
N GLN A 228 -10.89 -23.50 -6.51
CA GLN A 228 -11.27 -24.31 -7.66
C GLN A 228 -11.59 -25.73 -7.19
N ALA A 229 -12.73 -26.23 -7.63
CA ALA A 229 -13.21 -27.57 -7.35
C ALA A 229 -12.92 -28.48 -8.54
N GLU A 230 -12.12 -29.53 -8.35
CA GLU A 230 -11.80 -30.52 -9.38
C GLU A 230 -12.39 -31.89 -9.02
N PRO A 231 -13.23 -32.48 -9.89
CA PRO A 231 -13.78 -33.80 -9.64
C PRO A 231 -12.68 -34.86 -9.85
N ARG A 232 -12.55 -35.80 -8.89
CA ARG A 232 -11.62 -36.92 -9.06
C ARG A 232 -12.15 -37.92 -10.08
N PRO A 233 -11.37 -38.28 -11.12
CA PRO A 233 -11.81 -39.25 -12.11
C PRO A 233 -12.11 -40.62 -11.46
N GLY A 234 -13.35 -41.08 -11.56
CA GLY A 234 -13.78 -42.39 -11.06
C GLY A 234 -14.25 -42.43 -9.60
N GLU A 235 -14.26 -41.29 -8.90
CA GLU A 235 -14.80 -41.15 -7.54
C GLU A 235 -15.92 -40.12 -7.49
N ALA A 236 -16.79 -40.21 -6.48
CA ALA A 236 -17.82 -39.18 -6.20
C ALA A 236 -17.27 -38.03 -5.33
N THR A 237 -15.95 -37.86 -5.28
CA THR A 237 -15.22 -36.91 -4.43
C THR A 237 -14.72 -35.72 -5.25
N ILE A 238 -14.60 -34.57 -4.59
CA ILE A 238 -14.16 -33.30 -5.19
C ILE A 238 -12.93 -32.83 -4.41
N ASP A 239 -11.85 -32.52 -5.13
CA ASP A 239 -10.68 -31.85 -4.57
C ASP A 239 -10.86 -30.34 -4.66
N LEU A 240 -10.57 -29.64 -3.56
CA LEU A 240 -10.61 -28.19 -3.49
C LEU A 240 -9.19 -27.65 -3.49
N HIS A 241 -8.88 -26.83 -4.49
CA HIS A 241 -7.59 -26.16 -4.65
C HIS A 241 -7.77 -24.67 -4.34
N ALA A 242 -7.09 -24.19 -3.30
CA ALA A 242 -7.00 -22.77 -3.00
C ALA A 242 -5.79 -22.15 -3.72
N PHE A 243 -6.03 -21.09 -4.47
CA PHE A 243 -4.99 -20.31 -5.12
C PHE A 243 -5.25 -18.82 -4.95
N LEU A 244 -4.18 -18.04 -5.05
CA LEU A 244 -4.20 -16.60 -5.02
C LEU A 244 -4.01 -16.09 -6.44
N GLU A 245 -4.90 -15.22 -6.89
CA GLU A 245 -4.92 -14.67 -8.24
C GLU A 245 -4.54 -13.19 -8.21
N GLU A 246 -3.60 -12.79 -9.07
CA GLU A 246 -3.31 -11.39 -9.37
C GLU A 246 -4.34 -10.88 -10.40
N PRO A 247 -5.25 -9.95 -10.04
CA PRO A 247 -6.36 -9.58 -10.90
C PRO A 247 -5.96 -8.97 -12.24
N SER A 248 -4.87 -8.20 -12.30
CA SER A 248 -4.44 -7.56 -13.54
C SER A 248 -3.82 -8.53 -14.56
N SER A 249 -3.08 -9.54 -14.09
CA SER A 249 -2.32 -10.46 -14.94
C SER A 249 -2.99 -11.83 -15.11
N GLY A 250 -3.91 -12.20 -14.21
CA GLY A 250 -4.46 -13.54 -14.10
C GLY A 250 -3.45 -14.58 -13.60
N ARG A 251 -2.26 -14.15 -13.13
CA ARG A 251 -1.25 -15.05 -12.55
C ARG A 251 -1.85 -15.74 -11.33
N ARG A 252 -1.74 -17.06 -11.31
CA ARG A 252 -2.16 -17.91 -10.19
C ARG A 252 -0.95 -18.35 -9.39
N LEU A 253 -1.06 -18.24 -8.08
CA LEU A 253 -0.08 -18.70 -7.10
C LEU A 253 -0.79 -19.70 -6.20
N GLU A 254 -0.31 -20.94 -6.13
CA GLU A 254 -0.90 -21.87 -5.18
C GLU A 254 -0.56 -21.44 -3.75
N VAL A 255 -1.52 -21.53 -2.83
CA VAL A 255 -1.31 -21.11 -1.44
C VAL A 255 -0.16 -21.88 -0.79
N ASN A 256 0.03 -23.14 -1.19
CA ASN A 256 1.08 -24.03 -0.68
C ASN A 256 2.49 -23.73 -1.23
N GLU A 257 2.60 -22.95 -2.31
CA GLU A 257 3.89 -22.56 -2.90
C GLU A 257 4.52 -21.34 -2.20
N GLY A 258 3.75 -20.68 -1.34
CA GLY A 258 4.24 -19.54 -0.57
C GLY A 258 4.03 -19.69 0.92
N ARG A 259 4.31 -18.61 1.63
CA ARG A 259 4.06 -18.49 3.05
C ARG A 259 3.04 -17.40 3.30
N VAL A 260 1.94 -17.79 3.94
CA VAL A 260 0.97 -16.83 4.47
C VAL A 260 1.48 -16.32 5.81
N ILE A 261 1.42 -15.00 5.98
CA ILE A 261 1.76 -14.29 7.21
C ILE A 261 0.44 -13.69 7.70
N ALA A 262 -0.22 -14.43 8.59
CA ALA A 262 -1.54 -14.09 9.07
C ALA A 262 -1.50 -12.87 10.01
N GLY A 263 -2.32 -11.86 9.71
CA GLY A 263 -2.46 -10.67 10.54
C GLY A 263 -3.43 -9.67 9.91
N ALA A 264 -3.46 -8.45 10.47
CA ALA A 264 -4.29 -7.35 9.97
C ALA A 264 -3.39 -6.20 9.49
N PRO A 265 -2.97 -6.18 8.21
CA PRO A 265 -3.44 -7.02 7.11
C PRO A 265 -2.66 -8.34 6.93
N THR A 266 -3.22 -9.27 6.15
CA THR A 266 -2.54 -10.55 5.84
C THR A 266 -1.64 -10.39 4.62
N TRP A 267 -0.49 -11.07 4.64
CA TRP A 267 0.48 -11.06 3.55
C TRP A 267 0.75 -12.45 3.01
N PHE A 268 1.10 -12.52 1.72
CA PHE A 268 1.61 -13.72 1.08
C PHE A 268 3.02 -13.48 0.57
N LEU A 269 3.98 -14.27 1.03
CA LEU A 269 5.37 -14.23 0.62
C LEU A 269 5.67 -15.40 -0.31
N VAL A 270 6.21 -15.12 -1.49
CA VAL A 270 6.79 -16.13 -2.38
C VAL A 270 8.28 -16.26 -2.03
N PRO A 271 8.71 -17.35 -1.36
CA PRO A 271 10.05 -17.43 -0.77
C PRO A 271 11.16 -17.34 -1.82
N ASP A 272 10.95 -17.92 -3.01
CA ASP A 272 12.00 -18.01 -4.03
C ASP A 272 12.26 -16.66 -4.73
N SER A 273 11.22 -15.87 -4.96
CA SER A 273 11.33 -14.56 -5.64
C SER A 273 11.42 -13.38 -4.67
N GLY A 274 11.05 -13.58 -3.40
CA GLY A 274 10.91 -12.50 -2.42
C GLY A 274 9.76 -11.55 -2.73
N GLU A 275 8.86 -11.90 -3.64
CA GLU A 275 7.63 -11.14 -3.88
C GLU A 275 6.72 -11.26 -2.66
N ILE A 276 6.14 -10.13 -2.24
CA ILE A 276 5.20 -10.08 -1.13
C ILE A 276 3.94 -9.32 -1.53
N PHE A 277 2.80 -9.94 -1.27
CA PHE A 277 1.50 -9.47 -1.71
C PHE A 277 0.57 -9.26 -0.52
N LEU A 278 -0.30 -8.26 -0.62
CA LEU A 278 -1.40 -8.07 0.31
C LEU A 278 -2.52 -9.08 -0.01
N ILE A 279 -3.10 -9.71 1.00
CA ILE A 279 -4.36 -10.44 0.87
C ILE A 279 -5.40 -9.73 1.75
N PRO A 280 -6.30 -8.91 1.16
CA PRO A 280 -7.27 -8.12 1.91
C PRO A 280 -8.37 -8.98 2.54
N ASP A 281 -8.79 -10.04 1.83
CA ASP A 281 -9.98 -10.83 2.16
C ASP A 281 -9.65 -12.26 2.59
N THR A 282 -8.62 -12.47 3.42
CA THR A 282 -8.34 -13.80 3.97
C THR A 282 -9.36 -14.12 5.06
N PRO A 283 -10.26 -15.11 4.87
CA PRO A 283 -11.16 -15.50 5.94
C PRO A 283 -10.32 -16.15 7.05
N PRO A 284 -10.59 -15.87 8.33
CA PRO A 284 -9.79 -16.35 9.47
C PRO A 284 -9.75 -17.88 9.64
N TRP A 285 -10.44 -18.63 8.78
CA TRP A 285 -10.57 -20.09 8.80
C TRP A 285 -10.01 -20.79 7.55
N VAL A 286 -9.41 -20.06 6.60
CA VAL A 286 -8.82 -20.63 5.37
C VAL A 286 -7.30 -20.86 5.51
N LEU A 287 -6.75 -20.70 6.71
CA LEU A 287 -5.34 -20.94 7.05
C LEU A 287 -5.21 -21.91 8.20
#